data_AF-K1TFB1-F1
#
_entry.id   AF-K1TFB1-F1
#
_cell.length_a   1.000
_cell.length_b   1.000
_cell.length_c   1.000
_cell.angle_alpha   90.00
_cell.angle_beta   90.00
_cell.angle_gamma   90.00
#
_symmetry.space_group_name_H-M   'P 1'
#
loop_
_entity.id
_entity.type
_entity.pdbx_description
1 polymer ?
#
loop_
_entity_poly.entity_id
_entity_poly.type
_entity_poly.pdbx_seq_one_letter_code
_entity_poly.pdbx_strand_id
1 'polypeptide(L)' 'RITAQKVLNKVLGDILKLLHPIMPFITEKIYDELYTNDESIMISAWPTYCEEYEFEKEEYHLEEIKKYNSN' A
#
# COMPACT_ATOMS: atom_id res chain seq x y z
N ARG A 1 15.54 4.79 7.97
CA ARG A 1 15.29 5.29 6.59
C ARG A 1 14.85 4.15 5.66
N ILE A 2 15.61 3.06 5.58
CA ILE A 2 15.27 1.89 4.74
C ILE A 2 13.91 1.27 5.10
N THR A 3 13.57 1.15 6.39
CA THR A 3 12.28 0.58 6.84
C THR A 3 11.09 1.38 6.32
N ALA A 4 11.10 2.71 6.45
CA ALA A 4 10.02 3.56 5.93
C ALA A 4 9.86 3.45 4.42
N GLN A 5 10.96 3.37 3.67
CA GLN A 5 10.92 3.16 2.21
C GLN A 5 10.33 1.80 1.84
N LYS A 6 10.67 0.75 2.58
CA LYS A 6 10.11 -0.60 2.38
C LYS A 6 8.62 -0.65 2.65
N VAL A 7 8.17 -0.05 3.76
CA VAL A 7 6.75 0.03 4.11
C VAL A 7 5.98 0.83 3.06
N LEU A 8 6.50 1.99 2.63
CA LEU A 8 5.88 2.79 1.58
C LEU A 8 5.77 2.01 0.27
N ASN A 9 6.82 1.31 -0.15
CA ASN A 9 6.80 0.53 -1.39
C ASN A 9 5.74 -0.58 -1.32
N LYS A 10 5.67 -1.30 -0.20
CA LYS A 10 4.67 -2.36 0.03
C LYS A 10 3.23 -1.82 -0.04
N VAL A 11 2.93 -0.76 0.72
CA VAL A 11 1.59 -0.16 0.75
C VAL A 11 1.21 0.43 -0.60
N LEU A 12 2.13 1.14 -1.27
CA LEU A 12 1.88 1.72 -2.58
C LEU A 12 1.61 0.64 -3.63
N GLY A 13 2.37 -0.46 -3.63
CA GLY A 13 2.15 -1.60 -4.50
C GLY A 13 0.76 -2.23 -4.30
N ASP A 14 0.35 -2.43 -3.05
CA ASP A 14 -0.97 -2.98 -2.74
C ASP A 14 -2.11 -2.04 -3.18
N ILE A 15 -1.96 -0.71 -3.01
CA ILE A 15 -2.93 0.29 -3.47
C ILE A 15 -3.06 0.28 -4.99
N LEU A 16 -1.95 0.22 -5.73
CA LEU A 16 -1.98 0.19 -7.20
C LEU A 16 -2.76 -1.01 -7.72
N LYS A 17 -2.59 -2.18 -7.09
CA LYS A 17 -3.33 -3.41 -7.43
C LYS A 17 -4.82 -3.28 -7.18
N LEU A 18 -5.21 -2.71 -6.03
CA LEU A 18 -6.61 -2.45 -5.71
C LEU A 18 -7.25 -1.44 -6.67
N LEU A 19 -6.48 -0.44 -7.13
CA LEU A 19 -6.95 0.60 -8.04
C LEU A 19 -7.00 0.13 -9.51
N HIS A 20 -6.24 -0.91 -9.87
CA HIS A 20 -6.07 -1.36 -11.25
C HIS A 20 -7.38 -1.64 -12.01
N PRO A 21 -8.41 -2.30 -11.43
CA PRO A 21 -9.68 -2.51 -12.14
C PRO A 21 -10.48 -1.23 -12.42
N ILE A 22 -10.22 -0.16 -11.67
CA ILE A 22 -10.88 1.14 -11.85
C ILE A 22 -10.10 1.98 -12.86
N MET A 23 -8.77 1.89 -12.83
CA MET A 23 -7.88 2.75 -13.62
C MET A 23 -6.66 1.98 -14.15
N PRO A 24 -6.83 1.11 -15.16
CA PRO A 24 -5.79 0.17 -15.58
C PRO A 24 -4.56 0.88 -16.17
N PHE A 25 -4.75 1.89 -17.01
CA PHE A 25 -3.65 2.53 -17.74
C PHE A 25 -2.69 3.34 -16.85
N ILE A 26 -3.23 4.05 -15.86
CA ILE A 26 -2.41 4.89 -14.97
C ILE A 26 -1.70 4.03 -13.93
N THR A 27 -2.39 3.01 -13.40
CA THR A 27 -1.78 2.09 -12.43
C THR A 27 -0.67 1.25 -13.07
N GLU A 28 -0.84 0.81 -14.31
CA GLU A 28 0.19 0.08 -15.06
C GLU A 28 1.43 0.94 -15.33
N LYS A 29 1.24 2.18 -15.81
CA LYS A 29 2.37 3.10 -16.04
C LYS A 29 3.16 3.39 -14.75
N ILE A 30 2.47 3.64 -13.64
CA ILE A 30 3.12 3.89 -12.34
C ILE A 30 3.82 2.62 -11.85
N TYR A 31 3.22 1.44 -12.05
CA TYR A 31 3.82 0.16 -11.67
C TYR A 31 5.10 -0.11 -12.46
N ASP A 32 5.10 0.09 -13.77
CA ASP A 32 6.28 -0.10 -14.64
C ASP A 32 7.43 0.86 -14.29
N GLU A 33 7.12 2.13 -13.96
CA GLU A 33 8.12 3.11 -13.54
C GLU A 33 8.74 2.78 -12.17
N LEU A 34 7.96 2.19 -11.25
CA LEU A 34 8.41 1.84 -9.90
C LEU A 34 9.08 0.46 -9.80
N TYR A 35 8.62 -0.51 -10.60
CA TYR A 35 9.01 -1.91 -10.56
C TYR A 35 9.57 -2.34 -11.92
N THR A 36 10.80 -1.91 -12.22
CA THR A 36 11.45 -2.08 -13.54
C THR A 36 11.69 -3.54 -13.97
N ASN A 37 11.42 -4.53 -13.11
CA ASN A 37 11.75 -5.95 -13.33
C ASN A 37 10.60 -6.92 -12.95
N ASP A 38 9.41 -6.41 -12.65
CA ASP A 38 8.30 -7.24 -12.18
C ASP A 38 7.33 -7.54 -13.34
N GLU A 39 6.76 -8.74 -13.38
CA GLU A 39 5.73 -9.09 -14.36
C GLU A 39 4.54 -8.13 -14.15
N SER A 40 4.02 -7.55 -15.24
CA SER A 40 2.98 -6.49 -15.25
C SER A 40 1.97 -6.63 -14.11
N ILE A 41 1.48 -5.51 -13.59
CA ILE A 41 0.45 -5.45 -12.53
C ILE A 41 -0.74 -6.41 -12.78
N MET A 42 -1.03 -6.71 -14.05
CA MET A 42 -2.02 -7.70 -14.50
C MET A 42 -1.76 -9.15 -14.05
N ILE A 43 -0.50 -9.55 -13.90
CA ILE A 43 -0.06 -10.89 -13.46
C ILE A 43 0.17 -10.90 -11.94
N SER A 44 0.30 -9.72 -11.33
CA SER A 44 0.54 -9.59 -9.91
C SER A 44 -0.65 -10.12 -9.08
N ALA A 45 -0.34 -10.91 -8.05
CA ALA A 45 -1.38 -11.43 -7.16
C ALA A 45 -2.08 -10.30 -6.39
N TRP A 46 -3.41 -10.40 -6.30
CA TRP A 46 -4.24 -9.52 -5.47
C TRP A 46 -3.74 -9.52 -4.01
N PRO A 47 -3.73 -8.34 -3.35
CA PRO A 47 -3.39 -8.28 -1.94
C PRO A 47 -4.39 -9.10 -1.12
N THR A 48 -3.86 -9.92 -0.23
CA THR A 48 -4.64 -10.74 0.71
C THR A 48 -4.45 -10.22 2.11
N TYR A 49 -5.48 -10.39 2.93
CA TYR A 49 -5.41 -10.04 4.35
C TYR A 49 -4.32 -10.89 5.04
N CYS A 50 -3.53 -10.25 5.89
CA CYS A 50 -2.45 -10.85 6.64
C CYS A 50 -2.59 -10.46 8.10
N GLU A 51 -2.81 -11.44 8.97
CA GLU A 51 -2.97 -11.24 10.43
C GLU A 51 -1.73 -10.60 11.06
N GLU A 52 -0.53 -10.79 10.47
CA GLU A 52 0.71 -10.15 10.92
C GLU A 52 0.72 -8.62 10.74
N TYR A 53 -0.21 -8.06 9.94
CA TYR A 53 -0.38 -6.62 9.77
C TYR A 53 -1.53 -6.04 10.59
N GLU A 54 -2.11 -6.82 11.50
CA GLU A 54 -3.10 -6.36 12.45
C GLU A 54 -2.43 -5.81 13.72
N PHE A 55 -2.56 -4.50 13.93
CA PHE A 55 -1.93 -3.77 15.02
C PHE A 55 -2.96 -2.97 15.82
N GLU A 56 -3.88 -3.67 16.49
CA GLU A 56 -5.04 -3.08 17.19
C GLU A 56 -4.63 -2.01 18.22
N LYS A 57 -3.55 -2.26 18.98
CA LYS A 57 -3.09 -1.32 20.02
C LYS A 57 -2.49 -0.05 19.42
N GLU A 58 -1.70 -0.21 18.37
CA GLU A 58 -1.07 0.88 17.64
C GLU A 58 -2.12 1.72 16.90
N GLU A 59 -3.14 1.09 16.33
CA GLU A 59 -4.29 1.76 15.71
C GLU A 59 -5.04 2.61 16.73
N TYR A 60 -5.40 2.06 17.89
CA TYR A 60 -6.06 2.80 18.96
C TYR A 60 -5.27 4.05 19.36
N HIS A 61 -3.97 3.90 19.58
CA HIS A 61 -3.11 5.01 19.98
C HIS A 61 -3.00 6.10 18.89
N LEU A 62 -2.90 5.70 17.62
CA LEU A 62 -2.90 6.64 16.50
C LEU A 62 -4.22 7.41 16.38
N GLU A 63 -5.35 6.74 16.61
CA GLU A 63 -6.67 7.39 16.61
C GLU A 63 -6.82 8.43 17.74
N GLU A 64 -6.29 8.17 18.93
CA GLU A 64 -6.24 9.17 20.01
C GLU A 64 -5.42 10.41 19.62
N ILE A 65 -4.24 10.20 19.01
CA ILE A 65 -3.38 11.28 18.53
C ILE A 65 -4.09 12.11 17.45
N LYS A 66 -4.77 11.46 16.48
CA LYS A 66 -5.54 12.16 15.44
C LYS A 66 -6.65 13.03 16.04
N LYS A 67 -7.39 12.51 17.03
CA LYS A 67 -8.46 13.26 17.72
C LYS A 67 -7.92 14.47 18.46
N TYR A 68 -6.76 14.33 19.12
CA TYR A 68 -6.13 15.45 19.84
C TYR A 68 -5.68 16.57 18.90
N ASN A 69 -5.11 16.25 17.73
CA ASN A 69 -4.64 17.24 16.76
C ASN A 69 -5.76 17.89 15.93
N SER A 70 -6.97 17.37 16.00
CA SER A 70 -8.14 17.90 15.29
C SER A 70 -9.02 18.83 16.14
N ASN A 71 -8.67 19.02 17.43
CA ASN A 71 -9.21 20.01 18.37
C ASN A 71 -8.25 21.19 18.52
#